data_AF-A0A3D3J0X3-F1
#
_entry.id   AF-A0A3D3J0X3-F1
#
_cell.length_a   1.000
_cell.length_b   1.000
_cell.length_c   1.000
_cell.angle_alpha   90.00
_cell.angle_beta   90.00
_cell.angle_gamma   90.00
#
_symmetry.space_group_name_H-M   'P 1'
#
loop_
_entity.id
_entity.type
_entity.pdbx_description
1 polymer ?
#
loop_
_entity_poly.entity_id
_entity_poly.type
_entity_poly.pdbx_seq_one_letter_code
_entity_poly.pdbx_strand_id
1 'polypeptide(L)'
;MLIFDYENLLLGRTQKFTEGLITDEETVESRRKKAGFIWRYAITYYLKWTPLEAVHYMTADIVEKLMLNRLYKKMEIDPERMIFGDYRFVLQYAFPSEVKYDIGLEAFEVYQRCFKTGRWRNSTEEYKLPKKFFYGPEGEQRANAILNNLVSLYLGDKTTEELYDKFSRKPSARKWLREKHLGEPLTQIYDNEPLEFFHAAMDETHKDDLYYYAAKIRDNVNLEMKNQEKDPT
;
A
#
# COMPACT_ATOMS: atom_id res chain seq x y z
N MET A 1 -26.59 -21.23 -4.80
CA MET A 1 -26.81 -20.29 -5.92
C MET A 1 -25.49 -19.73 -6.43
N LEU A 2 -24.69 -19.06 -5.59
CA LEU A 2 -23.43 -18.40 -6.00
C LEU A 2 -22.42 -19.29 -6.76
N ILE A 3 -22.18 -20.53 -6.31
CA ILE A 3 -21.27 -21.48 -6.99
C ILE A 3 -21.83 -21.89 -8.34
N PHE A 4 -23.12 -22.24 -8.40
CA PHE A 4 -23.79 -22.64 -9.64
C PHE A 4 -23.74 -21.52 -10.70
N ASP A 5 -23.91 -20.27 -10.28
CA ASP A 5 -23.80 -19.11 -11.17
C ASP A 5 -22.36 -18.94 -11.69
N TYR A 6 -21.36 -19.17 -10.83
CA TYR A 6 -19.95 -19.18 -11.23
C TYR A 6 -19.59 -20.34 -12.18
N GLU A 7 -20.12 -21.54 -11.94
CA GLU A 7 -19.92 -22.70 -12.83
C GLU A 7 -20.52 -22.45 -14.22
N ASN A 8 -21.71 -21.85 -14.29
CA ASN A 8 -22.31 -21.47 -15.56
C ASN A 8 -21.51 -20.41 -16.31
N LEU A 9 -20.87 -19.48 -15.59
CA LEU A 9 -19.94 -18.51 -16.16
C LEU A 9 -18.69 -19.21 -16.75
N LEU A 10 -18.08 -20.14 -16.00
CA LEU A 10 -16.92 -20.91 -16.47
C LEU A 10 -17.23 -21.74 -17.71
N LEU A 11 -18.43 -22.33 -17.78
CA LEU A 11 -18.87 -23.15 -18.91
C LEU A 11 -19.31 -22.32 -20.13
N GLY A 12 -19.22 -20.98 -20.07
CA GLY A 12 -19.63 -20.10 -21.16
C GLY A 12 -21.14 -20.09 -21.43
N ARG A 13 -21.94 -20.65 -20.51
CA ARG A 13 -23.41 -20.69 -20.60
C ARG A 13 -24.03 -19.32 -20.36
N THR A 14 -23.29 -18.44 -19.68
CA THR A 14 -23.66 -17.03 -19.46
C THR A 14 -22.46 -16.14 -19.79
N GLN A 15 -22.65 -15.14 -20.67
CA GLN A 15 -21.60 -14.15 -20.98
C GLN A 15 -21.66 -12.91 -20.08
N LYS A 16 -22.87 -12.55 -19.67
CA LYS A 16 -23.08 -11.50 -18.67
C LYS A 16 -22.65 -12.07 -17.35
N PHE A 17 -21.62 -11.47 -16.77
CA PHE A 17 -21.31 -11.65 -15.36
C PHE A 17 -22.60 -11.29 -14.64
N THR A 18 -23.32 -12.31 -14.16
CA THR A 18 -24.71 -12.17 -13.77
C THR A 18 -24.75 -11.05 -12.76
N GLU A 19 -25.61 -10.06 -12.99
CA GLU A 19 -25.87 -8.99 -12.03
C GLU A 19 -26.14 -9.60 -10.63
N GLY A 20 -26.62 -10.85 -10.54
CA GLY A 20 -26.78 -11.60 -9.28
C GLY A 20 -25.52 -12.16 -8.57
N LEU A 21 -24.33 -12.22 -9.18
CA LEU A 21 -23.13 -12.78 -8.49
C LEU A 21 -22.60 -11.81 -7.43
N ILE A 22 -22.38 -10.56 -7.84
CA ILE A 22 -21.94 -9.45 -7.00
C ILE A 22 -22.55 -8.18 -7.59
N THR A 23 -23.48 -7.54 -6.87
CA THR A 23 -24.10 -6.28 -7.33
C THR A 23 -23.34 -5.07 -6.79
N ASP A 24 -23.39 -3.96 -7.53
CA ASP A 24 -22.77 -2.70 -7.10
C ASP A 24 -23.55 -2.04 -5.94
N GLU A 25 -24.81 -2.43 -5.74
CA GLU A 25 -25.68 -2.01 -4.63
C GLU A 25 -25.26 -2.60 -3.27
N GLU A 26 -24.50 -3.69 -3.27
CA GLU A 26 -24.01 -4.30 -2.04
C GLU A 26 -22.96 -3.42 -1.33
N THR A 27 -22.73 -3.69 -0.05
CA THR A 27 -21.57 -3.11 0.64
C THR A 27 -20.28 -3.73 0.08
N VAL A 28 -19.20 -2.93 0.05
CA VAL A 28 -17.86 -3.40 -0.37
C VAL A 28 -17.46 -4.68 0.37
N GLU A 29 -17.72 -4.75 1.67
CA GLU A 29 -17.41 -5.91 2.49
C GLU A 29 -18.22 -7.16 2.10
N SER A 30 -19.51 -7.01 1.74
CA SER A 30 -20.30 -8.12 1.22
C SER A 30 -19.72 -8.64 -0.09
N ARG A 31 -19.38 -7.73 -1.02
CA ARG A 31 -18.75 -8.09 -2.29
C ARG A 31 -17.44 -8.86 -2.09
N ARG A 32 -16.59 -8.39 -1.18
CA ARG A 32 -15.30 -9.02 -0.87
C ARG A 32 -15.46 -10.40 -0.26
N LYS A 33 -16.42 -10.60 0.66
CA LYS A 33 -16.74 -11.93 1.21
C LYS A 33 -17.23 -12.90 0.14
N LYS A 34 -18.14 -12.47 -0.74
CA LYS A 34 -18.63 -13.31 -1.86
C LYS A 34 -17.52 -13.66 -2.83
N ALA A 35 -16.69 -12.69 -3.21
CA ALA A 35 -15.52 -12.93 -4.04
C ALA A 35 -14.56 -13.93 -3.39
N GLY A 36 -14.24 -13.75 -2.11
CA GLY A 36 -13.42 -14.68 -1.33
C GLY A 36 -13.97 -16.11 -1.35
N PHE A 37 -15.29 -16.28 -1.21
CA PHE A 37 -15.93 -17.60 -1.28
C PHE A 37 -15.77 -18.27 -2.65
N ILE A 38 -15.96 -17.52 -3.74
CA ILE A 38 -15.78 -18.05 -5.11
C ILE A 38 -14.30 -18.38 -5.37
N TRP A 39 -13.38 -17.52 -4.94
CA TRP A 39 -11.95 -17.75 -5.04
C TRP A 39 -11.52 -19.01 -4.27
N ARG A 40 -11.98 -19.17 -3.03
CA ARG A 40 -11.74 -20.39 -2.23
C ARG A 40 -12.21 -21.63 -2.98
N TYR A 41 -13.40 -21.59 -3.57
CA TYR A 41 -13.93 -22.71 -4.34
C TYR A 41 -13.08 -23.00 -5.57
N ALA A 42 -12.75 -21.99 -6.39
CA ALA A 42 -11.95 -22.19 -7.59
C ALA A 42 -10.57 -22.82 -7.28
N ILE A 43 -9.93 -22.34 -6.21
CA ILE A 43 -8.61 -22.81 -5.76
C ILE A 43 -8.69 -24.24 -5.22
N THR A 44 -9.62 -24.52 -4.30
CA THR A 44 -9.65 -25.83 -3.64
C THR A 44 -10.34 -26.90 -4.48
N TYR A 45 -11.30 -26.54 -5.33
CA TYR A 45 -12.07 -27.49 -6.12
C TYR A 45 -11.46 -27.77 -7.50
N TYR A 46 -11.09 -26.74 -8.26
CA TYR A 46 -10.53 -26.93 -9.61
C TYR A 46 -9.02 -27.09 -9.60
N LEU A 47 -8.29 -26.24 -8.86
CA LEU A 47 -6.83 -26.31 -8.80
C LEU A 47 -6.32 -27.35 -7.80
N LYS A 48 -7.15 -27.74 -6.82
CA LYS A 48 -6.79 -28.62 -5.70
C LYS A 48 -5.62 -28.09 -4.86
N TRP A 49 -5.46 -26.78 -4.82
CA TRP A 49 -4.36 -26.13 -4.11
C TRP A 49 -4.71 -25.84 -2.65
N THR A 50 -3.68 -25.89 -1.82
CA THR A 50 -3.64 -25.31 -0.49
C THR A 50 -3.55 -23.77 -0.56
N PRO A 51 -3.86 -23.06 0.54
CA PRO A 51 -3.71 -21.60 0.58
C PRO A 51 -2.28 -21.14 0.26
N LEU A 52 -1.26 -21.88 0.72
CA LEU A 52 0.15 -21.56 0.48
C LEU A 52 0.53 -21.70 -0.99
N GLU A 53 0.10 -22.79 -1.64
CA GLU A 53 0.29 -23.00 -3.07
C GLU A 53 -0.41 -21.90 -3.87
N ALA A 54 -1.60 -21.46 -3.47
CA ALA A 54 -2.29 -20.36 -4.10
C ALA A 54 -1.51 -19.03 -3.99
N VAL A 55 -0.89 -18.74 -2.84
CA VAL A 55 -0.03 -17.56 -2.69
C VAL A 55 1.18 -17.62 -3.64
N HIS A 56 1.72 -18.81 -3.89
CA HIS A 56 2.95 -18.96 -4.67
C HIS A 56 2.73 -19.10 -6.18
N TYR A 57 1.68 -19.79 -6.59
CA TYR A 57 1.46 -20.19 -7.98
C TYR A 57 0.37 -19.40 -8.70
N MET A 58 -0.41 -18.56 -8.01
CA MET A 58 -1.46 -17.78 -8.67
C MET A 58 -0.86 -16.74 -9.61
N THR A 59 -1.24 -16.79 -10.88
CA THR A 59 -0.82 -15.85 -11.92
C THR A 59 -2.01 -15.20 -12.62
N ALA A 60 -1.77 -14.13 -13.37
CA ALA A 60 -2.79 -13.47 -14.18
C ALA A 60 -3.45 -14.44 -15.18
N ASP A 61 -2.66 -15.30 -15.80
CA ASP A 61 -3.16 -16.31 -16.74
C ASP A 61 -4.11 -17.31 -16.07
N ILE A 62 -3.81 -17.75 -14.85
CA ILE A 62 -4.67 -18.66 -14.09
C ILE A 62 -5.97 -17.95 -13.70
N VAL A 63 -5.87 -16.71 -13.21
CA VAL A 63 -7.01 -15.89 -12.83
C VAL A 63 -7.93 -15.61 -14.02
N GLU A 64 -7.37 -15.40 -15.21
CA GLU A 64 -8.12 -15.23 -16.45
C GLU A 64 -8.81 -16.52 -16.90
N LYS A 65 -8.09 -17.66 -16.91
CA LYS A 65 -8.66 -18.98 -17.25
C LYS A 65 -9.79 -19.38 -16.33
N LEU A 66 -9.73 -18.99 -15.06
CA LEU A 66 -10.77 -19.23 -14.06
C LEU A 66 -11.86 -18.14 -14.05
N MET A 67 -11.82 -17.16 -14.97
CA MET A 67 -12.76 -16.04 -15.05
C MET A 67 -12.87 -15.21 -13.75
N LEU A 68 -11.83 -15.25 -12.91
CA LEU A 68 -11.77 -14.58 -11.61
C LEU A 68 -11.38 -13.11 -11.74
N ASN A 69 -10.82 -12.69 -12.87
CA ASN A 69 -10.44 -11.31 -13.15
C ASN A 69 -11.61 -10.32 -13.00
N ARG A 70 -12.83 -10.71 -13.39
CA ARG A 70 -14.04 -9.88 -13.26
C ARG A 70 -14.49 -9.76 -11.80
N LEU A 71 -14.44 -10.86 -11.03
CA LEU A 71 -14.72 -10.86 -9.59
C LEU A 71 -13.73 -9.95 -8.85
N TYR A 72 -12.45 -10.08 -9.20
CA TYR A 72 -11.38 -9.29 -8.61
C TYR A 72 -11.62 -7.78 -8.77
N LYS A 73 -12.04 -7.34 -9.96
CA LYS A 73 -12.40 -5.92 -10.21
C LYS A 73 -13.61 -5.44 -9.40
N LYS A 74 -14.58 -6.31 -9.12
CA LYS A 74 -15.80 -5.98 -8.36
C LYS A 74 -15.58 -5.87 -6.84
N MET A 75 -14.42 -6.29 -6.33
CA MET A 75 -14.06 -6.13 -4.91
C MET A 75 -13.73 -4.68 -4.51
N GLU A 76 -13.91 -3.72 -5.42
CA GLU A 76 -13.39 -2.35 -5.32
C GLU A 76 -11.92 -2.34 -4.89
N ILE A 77 -11.18 -3.27 -5.48
CA ILE A 77 -9.74 -3.11 -5.56
C ILE A 77 -9.60 -2.05 -6.64
N ASP A 78 -9.18 -0.84 -6.24
CA ASP A 78 -8.84 0.21 -7.19
C ASP A 78 -8.05 -0.44 -8.34
N PRO A 79 -8.50 -0.34 -9.59
CA PRO A 79 -7.86 -0.99 -10.73
C PRO A 79 -6.35 -0.70 -10.83
N GLU A 80 -5.89 0.36 -10.18
CA GLU A 80 -4.50 0.81 -10.13
C GLU A 80 -3.72 0.25 -8.92
N ARG A 81 -4.41 -0.33 -7.91
CA ARG A 81 -3.85 -1.24 -6.89
C ARG A 81 -3.55 -2.64 -7.43
N MET A 82 -3.83 -2.91 -8.70
CA MET A 82 -3.37 -4.14 -9.34
C MET A 82 -1.85 -4.15 -9.44
N ILE A 83 -1.18 -4.66 -8.41
CA ILE A 83 0.08 -5.35 -8.63
C ILE A 83 -0.25 -6.58 -9.44
N PHE A 84 -0.02 -6.49 -10.75
CA PHE A 84 -0.16 -7.64 -11.64
C PHE A 84 0.68 -8.80 -11.07
N GLY A 85 -0.02 -9.85 -10.60
CA GLY A 85 0.59 -11.06 -10.06
C GLY A 85 0.61 -11.20 -8.53
N ASP A 86 0.23 -10.19 -7.74
CA ASP A 86 0.03 -10.38 -6.29
C ASP A 86 -1.47 -10.45 -5.95
N TYR A 87 -1.92 -11.65 -5.59
CA TYR A 87 -3.31 -11.94 -5.24
C TYR A 87 -3.51 -12.10 -3.73
N ARG A 88 -2.53 -11.80 -2.88
CA ARG A 88 -2.63 -11.97 -1.41
C ARG A 88 -3.81 -11.21 -0.82
N PHE A 89 -4.11 -10.02 -1.35
CA PHE A 89 -5.26 -9.24 -0.92
C PHE A 89 -6.59 -10.02 -1.07
N VAL A 90 -6.83 -10.68 -2.21
CA VAL A 90 -8.05 -11.47 -2.40
C VAL A 90 -7.97 -12.83 -1.69
N LEU A 91 -6.77 -13.41 -1.62
CA LEU A 91 -6.53 -14.67 -0.91
C LEU A 91 -6.78 -14.53 0.59
N GLN A 92 -6.62 -13.35 1.19
CA GLN A 92 -7.03 -13.13 2.59
C GLN A 92 -8.55 -13.30 2.77
N TYR A 93 -9.36 -12.93 1.79
CA TYR A 93 -10.81 -13.11 1.84
C TYR A 93 -11.20 -14.55 1.54
N ALA A 94 -10.41 -15.23 0.70
CA ALA A 94 -10.58 -16.65 0.44
C ALA A 94 -10.15 -17.50 1.65
N PHE A 95 -9.06 -17.17 2.34
CA PHE A 95 -8.43 -17.95 3.40
C PHE A 95 -8.01 -17.06 4.58
N PRO A 96 -8.96 -16.47 5.33
CA PRO A 96 -8.66 -15.44 6.34
C PRO A 96 -7.88 -15.95 7.55
N SER A 97 -7.91 -17.25 7.82
CA SER A 97 -7.13 -17.90 8.89
C SER A 97 -5.67 -18.16 8.48
N GLU A 98 -5.42 -18.38 7.19
CA GLU A 98 -4.14 -18.87 6.67
C GLU A 98 -3.35 -17.80 5.91
N VAL A 99 -4.04 -16.85 5.27
CA VAL A 99 -3.44 -15.78 4.48
C VAL A 99 -3.73 -14.45 5.16
N LYS A 100 -2.67 -13.79 5.64
CA LYS A 100 -2.71 -12.43 6.15
C LYS A 100 -2.10 -11.50 5.11
N TYR A 101 -2.86 -10.48 4.72
CA TYR A 101 -2.35 -9.40 3.88
C TYR A 101 -1.93 -8.24 4.77
N ASP A 102 -0.70 -7.79 4.57
CA ASP A 102 -0.14 -6.61 5.22
C ASP A 102 0.26 -5.63 4.13
N ILE A 103 -0.48 -4.52 4.05
CA ILE A 103 -0.28 -3.48 3.05
C ILE A 103 1.10 -2.81 3.19
N GLY A 104 1.64 -2.71 4.41
CA GLY A 104 2.93 -2.09 4.65
C GLY A 104 4.08 -2.97 4.18
N LEU A 105 4.01 -4.28 4.47
CA LEU A 105 4.98 -5.25 3.97
C LEU A 105 4.94 -5.33 2.43
N GLU A 106 3.75 -5.42 1.83
CA GLU A 106 3.59 -5.43 0.39
C GLU A 106 4.16 -4.16 -0.26
N ALA A 107 3.83 -2.99 0.30
CA ALA A 107 4.32 -1.72 -0.22
C ALA A 107 5.84 -1.62 -0.17
N PHE A 108 6.44 -2.14 0.91
CA PHE A 108 7.89 -2.15 1.03
C PHE A 108 8.54 -3.16 0.08
N GLU A 109 7.94 -4.34 -0.17
CA GLU A 109 8.41 -5.27 -1.20
C GLU A 109 8.39 -4.63 -2.60
N VAL A 110 7.30 -3.93 -2.96
CA VAL A 110 7.15 -3.19 -4.21
C VAL A 110 8.23 -2.11 -4.33
N TYR A 111 8.40 -1.31 -3.27
CA TYR A 111 9.43 -0.28 -3.20
C TYR A 111 10.81 -0.88 -3.47
N GLN A 112 11.17 -1.97 -2.77
CA GLN A 112 12.47 -2.62 -2.94
C GLN A 112 12.68 -3.14 -4.35
N ARG A 113 11.63 -3.69 -4.98
CA ARG A 113 11.68 -4.20 -6.36
C ARG A 113 11.85 -3.05 -7.37
N CYS A 114 11.09 -1.96 -7.23
CA CYS A 114 11.18 -0.80 -8.11
C CYS A 114 12.56 -0.14 -8.08
N PHE A 115 13.12 0.02 -6.89
CA PHE A 115 14.37 0.76 -6.68
C PHE A 115 15.59 -0.14 -6.49
N LYS A 116 15.46 -1.44 -6.78
CA LYS A 116 16.54 -2.43 -6.71
C LYS A 116 17.30 -2.37 -5.39
N THR A 117 16.56 -2.39 -4.28
CA THR A 117 17.13 -2.44 -2.92
C THR A 117 16.84 -3.79 -2.26
N GLY A 118 17.48 -4.06 -1.12
CA GLY A 118 17.33 -5.34 -0.41
C GLY A 118 17.67 -6.54 -1.30
N ARG A 119 16.75 -7.52 -1.36
CA ARG A 119 16.91 -8.75 -2.16
C ARG A 119 16.94 -8.51 -3.68
N TRP A 120 16.48 -7.34 -4.15
CA TRP A 120 16.35 -7.02 -5.57
C TRP A 120 17.57 -6.28 -6.15
N ARG A 121 18.63 -6.06 -5.36
CA ARG A 121 19.82 -5.27 -5.77
C ARG A 121 20.48 -5.77 -7.06
N ASN A 122 20.50 -7.08 -7.27
CA ASN A 122 21.11 -7.70 -8.44
C ASN A 122 20.09 -8.09 -9.53
N SER A 123 18.84 -7.61 -9.40
CA SER A 123 17.79 -7.94 -10.37
C SER A 123 17.98 -7.18 -11.68
N THR A 124 17.94 -7.92 -12.79
CA THR A 124 17.87 -7.36 -14.14
C THR A 124 16.44 -6.97 -14.53
N GLU A 125 15.45 -7.30 -13.71
CA GLU A 125 14.06 -6.96 -13.97
C GLU A 125 13.85 -5.43 -13.96
N GLU A 126 13.13 -4.94 -14.97
CA GLU A 126 12.60 -3.58 -15.00
C GLU A 126 11.21 -3.58 -14.39
N TYR A 127 11.11 -3.09 -13.15
CA TYR A 127 9.85 -2.99 -12.44
C TYR A 127 9.59 -1.52 -12.08
N LYS A 128 8.40 -1.02 -12.38
CA LYS A 128 8.00 0.36 -12.13
C LYS A 128 6.95 0.41 -11.03
N LEU A 129 6.97 1.49 -10.26
CA LEU A 129 5.91 1.78 -9.30
C LEU A 129 4.55 1.77 -10.04
N PRO A 130 3.53 1.10 -9.48
CA PRO A 130 2.17 1.18 -10.00
C PRO A 130 1.73 2.63 -10.12
N LYS A 131 0.86 2.92 -11.10
CA LYS A 131 0.23 4.24 -11.19
C LYS A 131 -0.59 4.49 -9.91
N LYS A 132 -0.61 5.74 -9.43
CA LYS A 132 -1.34 6.15 -8.21
C LYS A 132 -0.99 5.32 -6.96
N PHE A 133 0.23 4.79 -6.89
CA PHE A 133 0.68 4.00 -5.74
C PHE A 133 0.55 4.75 -4.41
N PHE A 134 0.67 6.08 -4.39
CA PHE A 134 0.50 6.89 -3.19
C PHE A 134 -0.88 7.57 -3.07
N TYR A 135 -1.88 7.15 -3.86
CA TYR A 135 -3.19 7.79 -3.86
C TYR A 135 -4.16 7.23 -2.80
N GLY A 136 -4.93 8.13 -2.18
CA GLY A 136 -5.97 7.81 -1.21
C GLY A 136 -5.46 7.27 0.14
N PRO A 137 -6.37 6.83 1.03
CA PRO A 137 -6.00 6.40 2.40
C PRO A 137 -5.00 5.24 2.43
N GLU A 138 -5.09 4.31 1.48
CA GLU A 138 -4.12 3.22 1.36
C GLU A 138 -2.78 3.71 0.82
N GLY A 139 -2.78 4.67 -0.10
CA GLY A 139 -1.56 5.32 -0.57
C GLY A 139 -0.78 5.98 0.56
N GLU A 140 -1.48 6.60 1.50
CA GLU A 140 -0.91 7.10 2.75
C GLU A 140 -0.31 5.99 3.62
N GLN A 141 -1.05 4.89 3.85
CA GLN A 141 -0.54 3.73 4.60
C GLN A 141 0.73 3.16 3.97
N ARG A 142 0.78 3.05 2.63
CA ARG A 142 1.97 2.59 1.90
C ARG A 142 3.15 3.54 2.07
N ALA A 143 2.90 4.85 1.94
CA ALA A 143 3.92 5.88 2.14
C ALA A 143 4.53 5.81 3.56
N ASN A 144 3.66 5.69 4.56
CA ASN A 144 4.04 5.60 5.97
C ASN A 144 4.85 4.34 6.26
N ALA A 145 4.39 3.18 5.78
CA ALA A 145 5.11 1.92 5.95
C ALA A 145 6.49 1.95 5.30
N ILE A 146 6.61 2.51 4.09
CA ILE A 146 7.90 2.65 3.41
C ILE A 146 8.82 3.59 4.20
N LEU A 147 8.32 4.75 4.65
CA LEU A 147 9.14 5.70 5.42
C LEU A 147 9.62 5.10 6.75
N ASN A 148 8.74 4.43 7.50
CA ASN A 148 9.09 3.73 8.74
C ASN A 148 10.24 2.73 8.50
N ASN A 149 10.11 1.86 7.49
CA ASN A 149 11.16 0.90 7.15
C ASN A 149 12.48 1.59 6.75
N LEU A 150 12.42 2.68 5.99
CA LEU A 150 13.62 3.43 5.59
C LEU A 150 14.30 4.13 6.76
N VAL A 151 13.54 4.66 7.72
CA VAL A 151 14.11 5.24 8.95
C VAL A 151 14.84 4.16 9.73
N SER A 152 14.21 3.01 9.97
CA SER A 152 14.84 1.89 10.66
C SER A 152 16.12 1.41 9.96
N LEU A 153 16.12 1.36 8.62
CA LEU A 153 17.28 0.87 7.85
C LEU A 153 18.44 1.84 7.74
N TYR A 154 18.16 3.15 7.63
CA TYR A 154 19.19 4.15 7.31
C TYR A 154 19.51 5.11 8.47
N LEU A 155 18.65 5.14 9.49
CA LEU A 155 18.73 6.08 10.62
C LEU A 155 18.47 5.36 11.97
N GLY A 156 18.53 4.03 12.00
CA GLY A 156 18.26 3.23 13.22
C GLY A 156 19.29 3.41 14.34
N ASP A 157 20.40 4.12 14.07
CA ASP A 157 21.39 4.54 15.06
C ASP A 157 21.01 5.84 15.79
N LYS A 158 19.96 6.53 15.34
CA LYS A 158 19.54 7.83 15.87
C LYS A 158 18.54 7.70 17.01
N THR A 159 18.60 8.65 17.93
CA THR A 159 17.56 8.80 18.96
C THR A 159 16.28 9.42 18.37
N THR A 160 15.15 9.25 19.06
CA THR A 160 13.88 9.89 18.67
C THR A 160 14.02 11.41 18.51
N GLU A 161 14.72 12.07 19.44
CA GLU A 161 15.00 13.52 19.37
C GLU A 161 15.78 13.89 18.10
N GLU A 162 16.84 13.15 17.79
CA GLU A 162 17.67 13.41 16.60
C GLU A 162 16.88 13.21 15.29
N LEU A 163 15.95 12.25 15.26
CA LEU A 163 15.07 12.04 14.12
C LEU A 163 14.13 13.23 13.93
N TYR A 164 13.44 13.68 14.99
CA TYR A 164 12.57 14.86 14.92
C TYR A 164 13.33 16.12 14.51
N ASP A 165 14.53 16.32 15.05
CA ASP A 165 15.38 17.45 14.67
C ASP A 165 15.75 17.37 13.17
N LYS A 166 16.17 16.18 12.68
CA LYS A 166 16.46 15.96 11.26
C LYS A 166 15.27 16.29 10.36
N PHE A 167 14.06 15.79 10.69
CA PHE A 167 12.87 15.97 9.85
C PHE A 167 12.25 17.37 9.94
N SER A 168 12.50 18.11 11.04
CA SER A 168 12.15 19.54 11.12
C SER A 168 13.01 20.42 10.20
N ARG A 169 14.23 20.00 9.86
CA ARG A 169 15.12 20.74 8.94
C ARG A 169 14.69 20.57 7.49
N LYS A 170 13.64 21.30 7.07
CA LYS A 170 12.92 21.14 5.80
C LYS A 170 13.82 20.94 4.56
N PRO A 171 14.87 21.74 4.29
CA PRO A 171 15.68 21.54 3.08
C PRO A 171 16.38 20.18 3.05
N SER A 172 17.00 19.78 4.16
CA SER A 172 17.74 18.53 4.26
C SER A 172 16.81 17.31 4.29
N ALA A 173 15.66 17.42 4.97
CA ALA A 173 14.66 16.38 5.05
C ALA A 173 13.96 16.14 3.70
N ARG A 174 13.55 17.20 3.01
CA ARG A 174 12.98 17.13 1.65
C ARG A 174 13.96 16.49 0.67
N LYS A 175 15.25 16.87 0.74
CA LYS A 175 16.30 16.28 -0.09
C LYS A 175 16.41 14.77 0.16
N TRP A 176 16.52 14.36 1.41
CA TRP A 176 16.63 12.95 1.78
C TRP A 176 15.39 12.13 1.34
N LEU A 177 14.18 12.65 1.55
CA LEU A 177 12.95 11.99 1.11
C LEU A 177 12.90 11.80 -0.41
N ARG A 178 13.32 12.80 -1.20
CA ARG A 178 13.38 12.70 -2.67
C ARG A 178 14.43 11.71 -3.13
N GLU A 179 15.61 11.68 -2.50
CA GLU A 179 16.66 10.68 -2.75
C GLU A 179 16.18 9.25 -2.44
N LYS A 180 15.26 9.10 -1.48
CA LYS A 180 14.59 7.83 -1.17
C LYS A 180 13.31 7.58 -1.97
N HIS A 181 13.05 8.37 -3.02
CA HIS A 181 11.87 8.24 -3.89
C HIS A 181 10.52 8.43 -3.18
N LEU A 182 10.49 9.19 -2.09
CA LEU A 182 9.30 9.58 -1.34
C LEU A 182 8.87 11.03 -1.61
N GLY A 183 9.34 11.64 -2.71
CA GLY A 183 8.99 13.01 -3.07
C GLY A 183 7.52 13.19 -3.48
N GLU A 184 6.93 12.18 -4.11
CA GLU A 184 5.52 12.18 -4.51
C GLU A 184 4.57 12.21 -3.30
N PRO A 185 4.62 11.24 -2.36
CA PRO A 185 3.74 11.26 -1.19
C PRO A 185 4.00 12.48 -0.29
N LEU A 186 5.26 12.90 -0.17
CA LEU A 186 5.61 14.15 0.53
C LEU A 186 4.84 15.36 -0.03
N THR A 187 4.68 15.45 -1.35
CA THR A 187 4.01 16.59 -1.98
C THR A 187 2.49 16.43 -2.03
N GLN A 188 1.99 15.24 -2.32
CA GLN A 188 0.56 15.00 -2.56
C GLN A 188 -0.25 14.79 -1.27
N ILE A 189 0.37 14.26 -0.21
CA ILE A 189 -0.31 13.86 1.02
C ILE A 189 0.03 14.81 2.17
N TYR A 190 1.29 15.25 2.24
CA TYR A 190 1.83 15.97 3.39
C TYR A 190 2.22 17.42 3.06
N ASP A 191 1.68 18.02 1.99
CA ASP A 191 1.90 19.43 1.63
C ASP A 191 3.37 19.89 1.65
N ASN A 192 4.28 18.98 1.30
CA ASN A 192 5.73 19.18 1.32
C ASN A 192 6.30 19.46 2.73
N GLU A 193 5.65 19.00 3.80
CA GLU A 193 6.05 19.09 5.20
C GLU A 193 6.66 17.77 5.72
N PRO A 194 8.01 17.64 5.77
CA PRO A 194 8.68 16.39 6.11
C PRO A 194 8.46 15.94 7.55
N LEU A 195 8.29 16.90 8.46
CA LEU A 195 8.03 16.63 9.88
C LEU A 195 6.67 15.95 10.07
N GLU A 196 5.65 16.38 9.34
CA GLU A 196 4.32 15.77 9.39
C GLU A 196 4.34 14.36 8.83
N PHE A 197 5.00 14.17 7.68
CA PHE A 197 5.17 12.85 7.09
C PHE A 197 5.92 11.90 8.04
N PHE A 198 7.03 12.35 8.63
CA PHE A 198 7.76 11.55 9.61
C PHE A 198 6.87 11.16 10.80
N HIS A 199 6.20 12.13 11.42
CA HIS A 199 5.36 11.90 12.59
C HIS A 199 4.16 10.96 12.29
N ALA A 200 3.58 11.05 11.10
CA ALA A 200 2.51 10.15 10.65
C ALA A 200 3.01 8.72 10.42
N ALA A 201 4.24 8.56 9.96
CA ALA A 201 4.82 7.27 9.61
C ALA A 201 5.37 6.46 10.80
N MET A 202 5.75 7.11 11.90
CA MET A 202 6.40 6.42 13.01
C MET A 202 5.42 5.53 13.79
N ASP A 203 5.92 4.36 14.21
CA ASP A 203 5.28 3.50 15.20
C ASP A 203 5.50 4.03 16.62
N GLU A 204 4.92 3.37 17.63
CA GLU A 204 5.02 3.77 19.04
C GLU A 204 6.47 3.85 19.57
N THR A 205 7.45 3.26 18.88
CA THR A 205 8.85 3.30 19.32
C THR A 205 9.48 4.67 19.07
N HIS A 206 9.14 5.29 17.94
CA HIS A 206 9.73 6.56 17.50
C HIS A 206 8.74 7.71 17.45
N LYS A 207 7.45 7.45 17.64
CA LYS A 207 6.41 8.47 17.65
C LYS A 207 6.32 9.12 19.02
N ASP A 208 6.66 10.40 19.06
CA ASP A 208 6.60 11.23 20.26
C ASP A 208 5.95 12.58 19.94
N ASP A 209 4.81 12.86 20.58
CA ASP A 209 4.04 14.09 20.37
C ASP A 209 4.76 15.32 20.92
N LEU A 210 5.52 15.18 22.01
CA LEU A 210 6.25 16.29 22.63
C LEU A 210 7.31 16.84 21.68
N TYR A 211 8.14 15.97 21.09
CA TYR A 211 9.15 16.39 20.13
C TYR A 211 8.53 16.97 18.85
N TYR A 212 7.40 16.41 18.41
CA TYR A 212 6.66 16.92 17.25
C TYR A 212 6.18 18.36 17.48
N TYR A 213 5.48 18.62 18.59
CA TYR A 213 4.97 19.96 18.90
C TYR A 213 6.10 20.94 19.21
N ALA A 214 7.16 20.51 19.90
CA ALA A 214 8.33 21.35 20.15
C ALA A 214 9.00 21.81 18.83
N ALA A 215 9.17 20.90 17.87
CA ALA A 215 9.70 21.24 16.56
C ALA A 215 8.80 22.21 15.78
N LYS A 216 7.46 22.03 15.83
CA LYS A 216 6.51 22.97 15.20
C LYS A 216 6.56 24.37 15.81
N ILE A 217 6.62 24.47 17.13
CA ILE A 217 6.73 25.78 17.83
C ILE A 217 8.03 26.47 17.43
N ARG A 218 9.15 25.75 17.41
CA ARG A 218 10.46 26.29 17.01
C ARG A 218 10.43 26.86 15.59
N ASP A 219 9.80 26.15 14.65
CA ASP A 219 9.64 26.63 13.28
C ASP A 219 8.79 27.91 13.19
N ASN A 220 7.70 27.99 13.96
CA ASN A 220 6.84 29.17 14.01
C ASN A 220 7.58 30.41 14.57
N VAL A 221 8.30 30.25 15.69
CA VAL A 221 9.10 31.33 16.28
C VAL A 221 10.16 31.84 15.31
N ASN A 222 10.86 30.93 14.62
CA ASN A 222 11.86 31.29 13.61
C ASN A 222 11.26 32.04 12.41
N LEU A 223 10.00 31.75 12.04
CA LEU A 223 9.29 32.47 10.99
C LEU A 223 8.90 33.88 11.44
N GLU A 224 8.40 34.03 12.67
CA GLU A 224 8.04 35.33 13.25
C GLU A 224 9.26 36.26 13.34
N MET A 225 10.40 35.75 13.83
CA MET A 225 11.64 36.54 13.91
C MET A 225 12.13 37.00 12.54
N LYS A 226 12.08 36.14 11.51
CA LYS A 226 12.46 36.51 10.13
C LYS A 226 11.53 37.53 9.50
N ASN A 227 10.26 37.55 9.88
CA ASN A 227 9.30 38.53 9.38
C ASN A 227 9.52 39.89 10.04
N GLN A 228 9.86 39.92 11.34
CA GLN A 228 10.24 41.14 12.05
C GLN A 228 11.53 41.79 11.50
N GLU A 229 12.49 40.99 11.04
CA GLU A 229 13.72 41.50 10.40
C GLU A 229 13.49 42.09 8.99
N LYS A 230 12.39 41.73 8.31
CA LYS A 230 12.08 42.18 6.94
C LYS A 230 11.24 43.46 6.87
N ASP A 231 10.58 43.82 7.96
CA ASP A 231 9.87 45.09 8.14
C ASP A 231 10.58 45.95 9.21
N PRO A 232 11.80 46.46 8.95
CA PRO A 232 12.38 47.46 9.83
C PRO A 232 11.56 48.75 9.70
N THR A 233 11.03 49.19 10.84
CA THR A 233 10.33 50.47 10.98
C THR A 233 11.25 51.65 10.66
#